data_AF-A0A519RGH6-F1
#
_entry.id   AF-A0A519RGH6-F1
#
_cell.length_a   1.000
_cell.length_b   1.000
_cell.length_c   1.000
_cell.angle_alpha   90.00
_cell.angle_beta   90.00
_cell.angle_gamma   90.00
#
_symmetry.space_group_name_H-M   'P 1'
#
loop_
_entity.id
_entity.type
_entity.pdbx_description
1 polymer ?
#
loop_
_entity_poly.entity_id
_entity_poly.type
_entity_poly.pdbx_seq_one_letter_code
_entity_poly.pdbx_strand_id
1 'polypeptide(L)'
;MIQSIKSPKTEEIHQIVDEVSKVVPRNIDIHLFGLARLEAMRKFSDLGITSVDSASHLRRAWLGAKDNYWTVDGETYAAIRIPQPTKAQIGAIPGISDLEQNCLSRVREYDQGKVSLEMVLDELEKYDSLVMGDRKSMRKYYERTLLSKPWKKCPCDICKKDGVEVIIFRGNNRNRRRGFHNTFVFYQSLKRLLKDESFFFSKSHRNFERQLKSESSLLF
;
A
#
# COMPACT_ATOMS: atom_id res chain seq x y z
N MET A 1 14.82 -24.48 8.97
CA MET A 1 13.52 -24.59 8.26
C MET A 1 12.48 -23.92 9.15
N ILE A 2 12.26 -22.61 9.01
CA ILE A 2 11.25 -21.90 9.80
C ILE A 2 9.91 -22.31 9.22
N GLN A 3 9.14 -23.11 9.96
CA GLN A 3 7.77 -23.44 9.57
C GLN A 3 7.00 -22.14 9.35
N SER A 4 6.28 -22.12 8.24
CA SER A 4 5.41 -21.04 7.79
C SER A 4 4.32 -20.80 8.85
N ILE A 5 4.50 -19.81 9.74
CA ILE A 5 3.46 -19.41 10.70
C ILE A 5 2.41 -18.61 9.92
N LYS A 6 1.31 -19.27 9.56
CA LYS A 6 0.16 -18.60 8.96
C LYS A 6 -0.43 -17.64 9.99
N SER A 7 -0.70 -16.40 9.58
CA SER A 7 -1.37 -15.44 10.48
C SER A 7 -2.73 -16.03 10.90
N PRO A 8 -3.04 -16.11 12.21
CA PRO A 8 -4.27 -16.72 12.71
C PRO A 8 -5.51 -15.98 12.21
N LYS A 9 -6.65 -16.66 12.14
CA LYS A 9 -7.92 -16.03 11.72
C LYS A 9 -8.36 -14.99 12.74
N THR A 10 -9.17 -14.01 12.31
CA THR A 10 -9.60 -12.91 13.17
C THR A 10 -10.36 -13.45 14.40
N GLU A 11 -11.15 -14.49 14.19
CA GLU A 11 -11.89 -15.22 15.22
C GLU A 11 -10.99 -15.91 16.25
N GLU A 12 -9.89 -16.54 15.80
CA GLU A 12 -8.92 -17.19 16.69
C GLU A 12 -8.22 -16.16 17.56
N ILE A 13 -7.85 -15.02 16.98
CA ILE A 13 -7.26 -13.91 17.75
C ILE A 13 -8.26 -13.37 18.77
N HIS A 14 -9.54 -13.20 18.39
CA HIS A 14 -10.57 -12.74 19.32
C HIS A 14 -10.67 -13.65 20.54
N GLN A 15 -10.63 -14.97 20.34
CA GLN A 15 -10.67 -15.94 21.45
C GLN A 15 -9.46 -15.80 22.38
N ILE A 16 -8.26 -15.67 21.81
CA ILE A 16 -7.04 -15.48 22.60
C ILE A 16 -7.11 -14.19 23.42
N VAL A 17 -7.51 -13.08 22.79
CA VAL A 17 -7.62 -11.78 23.49
C VAL A 17 -8.69 -11.81 24.58
N ASP A 18 -9.82 -12.48 24.34
CA ASP A 18 -10.88 -12.64 25.35
C ASP A 18 -10.38 -13.40 26.58
N GLU A 19 -9.69 -14.54 26.40
CA GLU A 19 -9.13 -15.31 27.53
C GLU A 19 -8.05 -14.53 28.29
N VAL A 20 -7.18 -13.79 27.58
CA VAL A 20 -6.17 -12.93 28.22
C VAL A 20 -6.84 -11.83 29.03
N SER A 21 -7.90 -11.20 28.50
CA SER A 21 -8.61 -10.11 29.18
C SER A 21 -9.29 -10.53 30.49
N LYS A 22 -9.60 -11.83 30.66
CA LYS A 22 -10.21 -12.39 31.89
C LYS A 22 -9.22 -12.48 33.05
N VAL A 23 -7.92 -12.60 32.75
CA VAL A 23 -6.87 -12.80 33.77
C VAL A 23 -5.98 -11.57 33.97
N VAL A 24 -5.90 -10.67 32.99
CA VAL A 24 -5.10 -9.45 33.08
C VAL A 24 -5.93 -8.32 33.74
N PRO A 25 -5.43 -7.69 34.82
CA PRO A 25 -6.10 -6.56 35.45
C PRO A 25 -6.28 -5.38 34.49
N ARG A 26 -7.40 -4.65 34.60
CA ARG A 26 -7.74 -3.53 33.69
C ARG A 26 -6.79 -2.33 33.74
N ASN A 27 -5.95 -2.22 34.76
CA ASN A 27 -4.95 -1.16 34.89
C ASN A 27 -3.63 -1.47 34.16
N ILE A 28 -3.55 -2.61 33.48
CA ILE A 28 -2.38 -3.01 32.69
C ILE A 28 -2.67 -2.76 31.21
N ASP A 29 -1.80 -1.99 30.57
CA ASP A 29 -1.82 -1.77 29.13
C ASP A 29 -1.43 -3.06 28.38
N ILE A 30 -2.26 -3.46 27.41
CA ILE A 30 -1.99 -4.64 26.57
C ILE A 30 -1.72 -4.20 25.14
N HIS A 31 -0.60 -4.68 24.59
CA HIS A 31 -0.18 -4.43 23.21
C HIS A 31 -0.36 -5.67 22.33
N LEU A 32 -1.01 -5.55 21.17
CA LEU A 32 -1.03 -6.60 20.15
C LEU A 32 0.10 -6.40 19.14
N PHE A 33 1.11 -7.26 19.26
CA PHE A 33 2.29 -7.20 18.41
C PHE A 33 2.01 -7.71 16.99
N GLY A 34 2.31 -6.89 15.99
CA GLY A 34 2.23 -7.22 14.57
C GLY A 34 0.83 -7.41 13.99
N LEU A 35 -0.22 -7.10 14.76
CA LEU A 35 -1.61 -7.30 14.37
C LEU A 35 -2.43 -6.00 14.39
N ALA A 36 -2.69 -5.45 13.20
CA ALA A 36 -3.50 -4.24 13.03
C ALA A 36 -4.63 -4.47 12.00
N ARG A 37 -5.65 -5.28 12.35
CA ARG A 37 -6.86 -5.50 11.53
C ARG A 37 -7.96 -4.52 11.91
N LEU A 38 -8.27 -3.55 11.04
CA LEU A 38 -9.30 -2.52 11.33
C LEU A 38 -10.64 -3.11 11.76
N GLU A 39 -11.11 -4.19 11.13
CA GLU A 39 -12.38 -4.85 11.47
C GLU A 39 -12.47 -5.33 12.93
N ALA A 40 -11.34 -5.67 13.54
CA ALA A 40 -11.27 -6.22 14.89
C ALA A 40 -10.93 -5.17 15.95
N MET A 41 -10.53 -3.96 15.55
CA MET A 41 -10.00 -2.94 16.46
C MET A 41 -11.00 -2.51 17.53
N ARG A 42 -12.29 -2.40 17.20
CA ARG A 42 -13.32 -2.07 18.20
C ARG A 42 -13.42 -3.15 19.26
N LYS A 43 -13.56 -4.40 18.84
CA LYS A 43 -13.61 -5.55 19.76
C LYS A 43 -12.33 -5.66 20.60
N PHE A 44 -11.16 -5.43 20.02
CA PHE A 44 -9.90 -5.39 20.77
C PHE A 44 -9.92 -4.27 21.82
N SER A 45 -10.39 -3.07 21.47
CA SER A 45 -10.54 -1.96 22.40
C SER A 45 -11.51 -2.31 23.55
N ASP A 46 -12.63 -2.96 23.25
CA ASP A 46 -13.61 -3.39 24.26
C ASP A 46 -13.04 -4.44 25.23
N LEU A 47 -12.09 -5.26 24.76
CA LEU A 47 -11.36 -6.26 25.54
C LEU A 47 -10.13 -5.69 26.27
N GLY A 48 -9.94 -4.37 26.27
CA GLY A 48 -8.87 -3.70 27.02
C GLY A 48 -7.50 -3.68 26.31
N ILE A 49 -7.45 -3.95 25.00
CA ILE A 49 -6.22 -3.71 24.22
C ILE A 49 -6.02 -2.21 24.05
N THR A 50 -4.82 -1.74 24.40
CA THR A 50 -4.51 -0.30 24.43
C THR A 50 -3.61 0.15 23.27
N SER A 51 -2.89 -0.79 22.63
CA SER A 51 -2.06 -0.47 21.47
C SER A 51 -1.86 -1.64 20.52
N VAL A 52 -1.56 -1.35 19.25
CA VAL A 52 -1.25 -2.33 18.21
C VAL A 52 -0.14 -1.82 17.29
N ASP A 53 0.59 -2.73 16.65
CA ASP A 53 1.49 -2.38 15.54
C ASP A 53 1.23 -3.27 14.32
N SER A 54 1.67 -2.82 13.13
CA SER A 54 1.76 -3.71 11.98
C SER A 54 2.75 -3.21 10.94
N ALA A 55 3.67 -4.10 10.56
CA ALA A 55 4.53 -3.92 9.40
C ALA A 55 3.81 -4.13 8.06
N SER A 56 2.55 -4.59 8.03
CA SER A 56 1.82 -4.88 6.79
C SER A 56 1.63 -3.65 5.90
N HIS A 57 1.44 -2.46 6.48
CA HIS A 57 1.32 -1.19 5.75
C HIS A 57 2.58 -0.86 4.95
N LEU A 58 3.73 -1.08 5.59
CA LEU A 58 5.06 -0.89 4.99
C LEU A 58 5.34 -1.96 3.94
N ARG A 59 5.14 -3.24 4.31
CA ARG A 59 5.34 -4.38 3.39
C ARG A 59 4.48 -4.25 2.14
N ARG A 60 3.23 -3.80 2.25
CA ARG A 60 2.37 -3.62 1.08
C ARG A 60 2.88 -2.53 0.16
N ALA A 61 3.38 -1.42 0.69
CA ALA A 61 4.02 -0.40 -0.12
C ALA A 61 5.25 -0.93 -0.89
N TRP A 62 5.96 -1.92 -0.34
CA TRP A 62 7.22 -2.44 -0.88
C TRP A 62 7.06 -3.68 -1.76
N LEU A 63 6.09 -4.55 -1.48
CA LEU A 63 5.96 -5.88 -2.09
C LEU A 63 4.68 -6.03 -2.90
N GLY A 64 3.64 -5.23 -2.63
CA GLY A 64 2.37 -5.31 -3.33
C GLY A 64 2.54 -5.18 -4.84
N ALA A 65 1.75 -5.92 -5.62
CA ALA A 65 1.81 -5.80 -7.08
C ALA A 65 0.95 -4.62 -7.57
N LYS A 66 -0.22 -4.41 -6.96
CA LYS A 66 -1.32 -3.59 -7.50
C LYS A 66 -1.98 -2.65 -6.48
N ASP A 67 -1.59 -2.74 -5.22
CA ASP A 67 -2.26 -2.17 -4.06
C ASP A 67 -1.26 -1.50 -3.10
N ASN A 68 -0.25 -0.86 -3.68
CA ASN A 68 0.89 -0.28 -2.95
C ASN A 68 0.61 1.10 -2.34
N TYR A 69 -0.42 1.80 -2.82
CA TYR A 69 -0.81 3.12 -2.35
C TYR A 69 -2.24 3.08 -1.84
N TRP A 70 -2.45 3.43 -0.58
CA TRP A 70 -3.76 3.38 0.06
C TRP A 70 -4.39 4.76 0.16
N THR A 71 -5.71 4.82 0.21
CA THR A 71 -6.46 6.06 0.45
C THR A 71 -7.44 5.88 1.60
N VAL A 72 -7.80 7.00 2.24
CA VAL A 72 -8.67 7.02 3.45
C VAL A 72 -10.11 6.58 3.16
N ASP A 73 -10.52 6.57 1.90
CA ASP A 73 -11.79 6.06 1.39
C ASP A 73 -11.73 4.56 1.06
N GLY A 74 -10.67 3.84 1.47
CA GLY A 74 -10.56 2.39 1.30
C GLY A 74 -10.17 1.93 -0.10
N GLU A 75 -9.92 2.84 -1.03
CA GLU A 75 -9.38 2.51 -2.34
C GLU A 75 -7.87 2.25 -2.27
N THR A 76 -7.36 1.53 -3.27
CA THR A 76 -5.92 1.36 -3.44
C THR A 76 -5.52 1.45 -4.90
N TYR A 77 -4.29 1.88 -5.10
CA TYR A 77 -3.71 2.14 -6.40
C TYR A 77 -2.37 1.43 -6.55
N ALA A 78 -2.06 1.02 -7.78
CA ALA A 78 -0.78 0.45 -8.13
C ALA A 78 0.25 1.58 -8.21
N ALA A 79 1.41 1.37 -7.61
CA ALA A 79 2.55 2.27 -7.81
C ALA A 79 3.17 2.03 -9.20
N ILE A 80 3.60 3.11 -9.86
CA ILE A 80 4.14 3.08 -11.22
C ILE A 80 5.59 2.57 -11.17
N ARG A 81 5.84 1.38 -11.71
CA ARG A 81 7.16 0.74 -11.63
C ARG A 81 8.09 1.28 -12.71
N ILE A 82 9.17 1.92 -12.30
CA ILE A 82 10.23 2.41 -13.16
C ILE A 82 11.55 1.95 -12.54
N PRO A 83 11.92 0.66 -12.66
CA PRO A 83 13.15 0.14 -12.07
C PRO A 83 14.39 0.83 -12.65
N GLN A 84 15.48 0.89 -11.88
CA GLN A 84 16.80 1.20 -12.46
C GLN A 84 17.23 0.04 -13.35
N PRO A 85 17.72 0.29 -14.58
CA PRO A 85 18.26 -0.77 -15.40
C PRO A 85 19.50 -1.36 -14.72
N THR A 86 19.63 -2.67 -14.78
CA THR A 86 20.81 -3.39 -14.28
C THR A 86 22.01 -3.16 -15.19
N LYS A 87 23.24 -3.38 -14.68
CA LYS A 87 24.45 -3.28 -15.51
C LYS A 87 24.39 -4.16 -16.77
N ALA A 88 23.79 -5.35 -16.67
CA ALA A 88 23.60 -6.24 -17.80
C ALA A 88 22.64 -5.63 -18.85
N GLN A 89 21.52 -5.05 -18.42
CA GLN A 89 20.58 -4.38 -19.32
C GLN A 89 21.20 -3.16 -20.00
N ILE A 90 22.01 -2.38 -19.28
CA ILE A 90 22.74 -1.23 -19.85
C ILE A 90 23.69 -1.67 -20.96
N GLY A 91 24.38 -2.80 -20.79
CA GLY A 91 25.28 -3.34 -21.82
C GLY A 91 24.57 -4.01 -23.00
N ALA A 92 23.37 -4.55 -22.79
CA ALA A 92 22.65 -5.32 -23.81
C ALA A 92 21.61 -4.52 -24.59
N ILE A 93 21.02 -3.48 -23.99
CA ILE A 93 19.91 -2.72 -24.56
C ILE A 93 20.36 -1.25 -24.75
N PRO A 94 20.71 -0.86 -26.00
CA PRO A 94 21.10 0.52 -26.30
C PRO A 94 20.02 1.53 -25.88
N GLY A 95 20.42 2.61 -25.22
CA GLY A 95 19.51 3.70 -24.81
C GLY A 95 18.56 3.37 -23.65
N ILE A 96 18.70 2.24 -22.96
CA ILE A 96 17.78 1.85 -21.87
C ILE A 96 17.74 2.86 -20.72
N SER A 97 18.87 3.53 -20.44
CA SER A 97 18.95 4.57 -19.42
C SER A 97 18.17 5.83 -19.83
N ASP A 98 18.17 6.18 -21.12
CA ASP A 98 17.42 7.33 -21.62
C ASP A 98 15.92 7.04 -21.61
N LEU A 99 15.52 5.81 -21.99
CA LEU A 99 14.12 5.36 -21.87
C LEU A 99 13.63 5.43 -20.41
N GLU A 100 14.45 4.98 -19.47
CA GLU A 100 14.13 5.08 -18.04
C GLU A 100 13.91 6.53 -17.59
N GLN A 101 14.83 7.44 -17.96
CA GLN A 101 14.70 8.86 -17.64
C GLN A 101 13.47 9.50 -18.31
N ASN A 102 13.15 9.10 -19.54
CA ASN A 102 11.94 9.53 -20.23
C ASN A 102 10.69 9.10 -19.47
N CYS A 103 10.59 7.84 -19.02
CA CYS A 103 9.45 7.41 -18.19
C CYS A 103 9.28 8.29 -16.95
N LEU A 104 10.37 8.60 -16.24
CA LEU A 104 10.31 9.49 -15.09
C LEU A 104 9.84 10.89 -15.46
N SER A 105 10.38 11.47 -16.53
CA SER A 105 10.00 12.82 -16.97
C SER A 105 8.53 12.86 -17.37
N ARG A 106 8.05 11.89 -18.14
CA ARG A 106 6.66 11.81 -18.60
C ARG A 106 5.67 11.72 -17.45
N VAL A 107 5.95 10.90 -16.43
CA VAL A 107 5.09 10.81 -15.23
C VAL A 107 5.02 12.16 -14.50
N ARG A 108 6.14 12.88 -14.39
CA ARG A 108 6.19 14.21 -13.76
C ARG A 108 5.50 15.29 -14.59
N GLU A 109 5.72 15.30 -15.90
CA GLU A 109 5.07 16.20 -16.84
C GLU A 109 3.56 16.01 -16.84
N TYR A 110 3.10 14.76 -16.78
CA TYR A 110 1.66 14.45 -16.68
C TYR A 110 1.07 14.91 -15.35
N ASP A 111 1.80 14.79 -14.25
CA ASP A 111 1.40 15.37 -12.96
C ASP A 111 1.21 16.89 -13.04
N GLN A 112 2.04 17.55 -13.84
CA GLN A 112 1.99 18.98 -14.13
C GLN A 112 1.00 19.37 -15.25
N GLY A 113 0.33 18.40 -15.88
CA GLY A 113 -0.63 18.65 -16.97
C GLY A 113 0.01 19.01 -18.32
N LYS A 114 1.30 18.69 -18.53
CA LYS A 114 2.07 19.06 -19.74
C LYS A 114 1.97 18.02 -20.87
N VAL A 115 1.63 16.77 -20.55
CA VAL A 115 1.49 15.69 -21.53
C VAL A 115 0.20 14.91 -21.26
N SER A 116 -0.33 14.27 -22.30
CA SER A 116 -1.50 13.38 -22.21
C SER A 116 -1.19 12.10 -21.45
N LEU A 117 -2.23 11.47 -20.89
CA LEU A 117 -2.14 10.15 -20.26
C LEU A 117 -1.59 9.08 -21.22
N GLU A 118 -2.07 9.04 -22.46
CA GLU A 118 -1.72 8.00 -23.43
C GLU A 118 -0.21 7.98 -23.71
N MET A 119 0.37 9.15 -23.99
CA MET A 119 1.83 9.29 -24.14
C MET A 119 2.63 8.75 -22.95
N VAL A 120 2.13 8.90 -21.71
CA VAL A 120 2.82 8.36 -20.54
C VAL A 120 2.70 6.85 -20.47
N LEU A 121 1.51 6.31 -20.73
CA LEU A 121 1.27 4.86 -20.71
C LEU A 121 2.08 4.14 -21.78
N ASP A 122 2.20 4.72 -22.98
CA ASP A 122 3.00 4.17 -24.08
C ASP A 122 4.49 4.12 -23.73
N GLU A 123 5.02 5.19 -23.15
CA GLU A 123 6.43 5.23 -22.73
C GLU A 123 6.71 4.21 -21.61
N LEU A 124 5.77 4.08 -20.66
CA LEU A 124 5.88 3.10 -19.58
C LEU A 124 5.82 1.67 -20.11
N GLU A 125 4.91 1.35 -21.04
CA GLU A 125 4.76 0.01 -21.60
C GLU A 125 5.95 -0.37 -22.48
N LYS A 126 6.46 0.59 -23.28
CA LYS A 126 7.69 0.44 -24.05
C LYS A 126 8.86 0.08 -23.13
N TYR A 127 9.07 0.83 -22.05
CA TYR A 127 10.15 0.54 -21.10
C TYR A 127 9.93 -0.81 -20.38
N ASP A 128 8.72 -1.08 -19.88
CA ASP A 128 8.39 -2.30 -19.14
C ASP A 128 8.67 -3.57 -19.97
N SER A 129 8.34 -3.55 -21.26
CA SER A 129 8.61 -4.65 -22.20
C SER A 129 10.08 -5.02 -22.32
N LEU A 130 10.99 -4.05 -22.11
CA LEU A 130 12.44 -4.25 -22.19
C LEU A 130 13.05 -4.70 -20.86
N VAL A 131 12.46 -4.32 -19.73
CA VAL A 131 13.07 -4.56 -18.41
C VAL A 131 12.42 -5.67 -17.59
N MET A 132 11.17 -6.03 -17.87
CA MET A 132 10.37 -6.89 -17.00
C MET A 132 9.91 -8.21 -17.65
N GLY A 133 10.26 -8.44 -18.92
CA GLY A 133 9.97 -9.70 -19.65
C GLY A 133 8.48 -9.95 -19.88
N ASP A 134 8.07 -11.22 -19.96
CA ASP A 134 6.69 -11.66 -20.27
C ASP A 134 5.66 -11.44 -19.15
N ARG A 135 5.82 -10.40 -18.33
CA ARG A 135 4.82 -10.07 -17.30
C ARG A 135 3.55 -9.53 -17.95
N LYS A 136 2.42 -9.83 -17.32
CA LYS A 136 1.14 -9.24 -17.72
C LYS A 136 1.22 -7.71 -17.65
N SER A 137 0.80 -7.04 -18.72
CA SER A 137 0.78 -5.58 -18.79
C SER A 137 0.04 -4.97 -17.60
N MET A 138 0.67 -3.95 -17.00
CA MET A 138 0.13 -3.17 -15.89
C MET A 138 -0.60 -1.91 -16.36
N ARG A 139 -0.74 -1.70 -17.69
CA ARG A 139 -1.28 -0.49 -18.31
C ARG A 139 -2.59 -0.03 -17.66
N LYS A 140 -3.59 -0.91 -17.55
CA LYS A 140 -4.91 -0.59 -16.93
C LYS A 140 -4.80 -0.12 -15.47
N TYR A 141 -3.84 -0.66 -14.71
CA TYR A 141 -3.62 -0.25 -13.33
C TYR A 141 -2.94 1.13 -13.25
N TYR A 142 -1.95 1.37 -14.11
CA TYR A 142 -1.29 2.67 -14.21
C TYR A 142 -2.23 3.76 -14.70
N GLU A 143 -3.07 3.45 -15.69
CA GLU A 143 -4.13 4.32 -16.19
C GLU A 143 -5.06 4.77 -15.05
N ARG A 144 -5.59 3.81 -14.28
CA ARG A 144 -6.45 4.10 -13.11
C ARG A 144 -5.74 4.99 -12.10
N THR A 145 -4.47 4.71 -11.79
CA THR A 145 -3.67 5.48 -10.83
C THR A 145 -3.41 6.92 -11.32
N LEU A 146 -3.02 7.07 -12.58
CA LEU A 146 -2.68 8.35 -13.19
C LEU A 146 -3.94 9.21 -13.43
N LEU A 147 -5.08 8.61 -13.75
CA LEU A 147 -6.35 9.35 -13.85
C LEU A 147 -6.82 9.86 -12.50
N SER A 148 -6.75 9.03 -11.45
CA SER A 148 -7.27 9.41 -10.13
C SER A 148 -6.39 10.39 -9.36
N LYS A 149 -5.06 10.41 -9.65
CA LYS A 149 -4.04 11.25 -8.99
C LYS A 149 -4.21 11.29 -7.47
N PRO A 150 -4.24 10.14 -6.76
CA PRO A 150 -4.67 10.10 -5.36
C PRO A 150 -3.72 10.89 -4.44
N TRP A 151 -2.44 11.00 -4.81
CA TRP A 151 -1.45 11.82 -4.09
C TRP A 151 -1.78 13.32 -4.06
N LYS A 152 -2.54 13.85 -5.02
CA LYS A 152 -2.97 15.25 -5.02
C LYS A 152 -4.07 15.53 -3.98
N LYS A 153 -4.82 14.50 -3.59
CA LYS A 153 -5.95 14.61 -2.65
C LYS A 153 -5.58 14.21 -1.22
N CYS A 154 -4.43 13.55 -1.04
CA CYS A 154 -4.01 13.08 0.29
C CYS A 154 -3.48 14.23 1.16
N PRO A 155 -3.97 14.38 2.41
CA PRO A 155 -3.55 15.46 3.29
C PRO A 155 -2.23 15.22 4.04
N CYS A 156 -1.56 14.07 3.86
CA CYS A 156 -0.33 13.75 4.59
C CYS A 156 0.87 14.58 4.10
N ASP A 157 1.82 14.84 4.99
CA ASP A 157 3.00 15.68 4.68
C ASP A 157 3.86 15.09 3.56
N ILE A 158 3.89 13.75 3.45
CA ILE A 158 4.62 13.04 2.40
C ILE A 158 4.04 13.35 1.03
N CYS A 159 2.72 13.22 0.85
CA CYS A 159 2.07 13.51 -0.43
C CYS A 159 2.11 15.00 -0.77
N LYS A 160 1.95 15.89 0.23
CA LYS A 160 2.07 17.34 0.04
C LYS A 160 3.46 17.76 -0.43
N LYS A 161 4.50 17.15 0.14
CA LYS A 161 5.90 17.48 -0.15
C LYS A 161 6.41 16.82 -1.44
N ASP A 162 6.18 15.52 -1.59
CA ASP A 162 6.80 14.72 -2.65
C ASP A 162 5.90 14.52 -3.88
N GLY A 163 4.58 14.75 -3.74
CA GLY A 163 3.63 14.67 -4.84
C GLY A 163 3.66 13.33 -5.57
N VAL A 164 3.81 13.37 -6.90
CA VAL A 164 3.84 12.18 -7.77
C VAL A 164 5.00 11.23 -7.44
N GLU A 165 6.08 11.71 -6.81
CA GLU A 165 7.21 10.83 -6.45
C GLU A 165 6.82 9.72 -5.46
N VAL A 166 5.74 9.91 -4.70
CA VAL A 166 5.21 8.90 -3.76
C VAL A 166 4.67 7.68 -4.52
N ILE A 167 4.06 7.89 -5.69
CA ILE A 167 3.44 6.82 -6.48
C ILE A 167 4.45 6.10 -7.39
N ILE A 168 5.65 6.66 -7.57
CA ILE A 168 6.71 6.01 -8.35
C ILE A 168 7.35 4.90 -7.51
N PHE A 169 7.26 3.68 -7.98
CA PHE A 169 7.95 2.52 -7.42
C PHE A 169 9.36 2.46 -7.99
N ARG A 170 10.29 3.15 -7.31
CA ARG A 170 11.71 3.15 -7.65
C ARG A 170 12.60 3.50 -6.46
N GLY A 171 13.52 2.61 -6.13
CA GLY A 171 14.49 2.81 -5.05
C GLY A 171 13.85 2.75 -3.65
N ASN A 172 14.69 2.45 -2.65
CA ASN A 172 14.19 2.18 -1.30
C ASN A 172 13.52 3.40 -0.66
N ASN A 173 14.05 4.61 -0.87
CA ASN A 173 13.54 5.81 -0.21
C ASN A 173 12.09 6.14 -0.59
N ARG A 174 11.71 6.06 -1.87
CA ARG A 174 10.32 6.30 -2.31
C ARG A 174 9.38 5.26 -1.72
N ASN A 175 9.81 4.00 -1.74
CA ASN A 175 9.04 2.88 -1.19
C ASN A 175 8.81 3.04 0.32
N ARG A 176 9.83 3.47 1.09
CA ARG A 176 9.70 3.76 2.53
C ARG A 176 8.71 4.90 2.78
N ARG A 177 8.80 6.01 2.03
CA ARG A 177 7.87 7.14 2.15
C ARG A 177 6.43 6.74 1.86
N ARG A 178 6.19 5.96 0.79
CA ARG A 178 4.86 5.40 0.52
C ARG A 178 4.36 4.48 1.63
N GLY A 179 5.27 3.72 2.27
CA GLY A 179 4.95 2.94 3.46
C GLY A 179 4.43 3.81 4.61
N PHE A 180 5.13 4.89 4.94
CA PHE A 180 4.68 5.84 5.98
C PHE A 180 3.38 6.56 5.60
N HIS A 181 3.16 6.84 4.31
CA HIS A 181 1.86 7.31 3.82
C HIS A 181 0.75 6.27 4.10
N ASN A 182 0.98 4.98 3.81
CA ASN A 182 -0.01 3.93 4.12
C ASN A 182 -0.26 3.81 5.63
N THR A 183 0.78 3.96 6.46
CA THR A 183 0.62 4.02 7.93
C THR A 183 -0.25 5.21 8.36
N PHE A 184 -0.05 6.38 7.76
CA PHE A 184 -0.89 7.55 8.00
C PHE A 184 -2.36 7.26 7.62
N VAL A 185 -2.60 6.65 6.46
CA VAL A 185 -3.95 6.30 6.01
C VAL A 185 -4.60 5.32 6.98
N PHE A 186 -3.89 4.28 7.42
CA PHE A 186 -4.38 3.36 8.43
C PHE A 186 -4.75 4.08 9.74
N TYR A 187 -3.88 4.96 10.22
CA TYR A 187 -4.13 5.73 11.44
C TYR A 187 -5.39 6.59 11.35
N GLN A 188 -5.62 7.22 10.19
CA GLN A 188 -6.83 8.01 9.95
C GLN A 188 -8.09 7.14 9.93
N SER A 189 -8.02 5.96 9.31
CA SER A 189 -9.12 4.98 9.32
C SER A 189 -9.41 4.47 10.74
N LEU A 190 -8.38 4.18 11.53
CA LEU A 190 -8.51 3.78 12.93
C LEU A 190 -9.17 4.88 13.77
N LYS A 191 -8.69 6.14 13.64
CA LYS A 191 -9.26 7.29 14.35
C LYS A 191 -10.73 7.50 14.02
N ARG A 192 -11.13 7.27 12.76
CA ARG A 192 -12.54 7.35 12.35
C ARG A 192 -13.36 6.23 12.96
N LEU A 193 -12.87 4.99 12.92
CA LEU A 193 -13.52 3.80 13.47
C LEU A 193 -13.82 3.93 14.97
N LEU A 194 -12.88 4.50 15.74
CA LEU A 194 -13.05 4.70 17.18
C LEU A 194 -14.04 5.83 17.52
N LYS A 195 -14.36 6.73 16.56
CA LYS A 195 -15.25 7.87 16.77
C LYS A 195 -16.69 7.67 16.28
N ASP A 196 -16.90 6.87 15.22
CA ASP A 196 -18.21 6.74 14.56
C ASP A 196 -18.42 5.30 14.04
N GLU A 197 -19.41 4.60 14.62
CA GLU A 197 -19.76 3.20 14.30
C GLU A 197 -20.40 3.02 12.91
N SER A 198 -21.04 4.06 12.36
CA SER A 198 -21.79 3.97 11.10
C SER A 198 -20.90 3.75 9.86
N PHE A 199 -19.59 3.94 10.01
CA PHE A 199 -18.60 3.74 8.94
C PHE A 199 -18.56 2.30 8.38
N PHE A 200 -19.07 1.32 9.14
CA PHE A 200 -19.16 -0.10 8.77
C PHE A 200 -19.89 -0.36 7.45
N PHE A 201 -20.85 0.50 7.08
CA PHE A 201 -21.77 0.22 5.95
C PHE A 201 -21.39 0.93 4.64
N SER A 202 -20.29 1.68 4.60
CA SER A 202 -19.86 2.37 3.38
C SER A 202 -19.09 1.42 2.43
N LYS A 203 -19.33 1.56 1.11
CA LYS A 203 -18.72 0.75 0.02
C LYS A 203 -17.19 0.58 0.13
N SER A 204 -16.53 1.57 0.71
CA SER A 204 -15.10 1.64 1.05
C SER A 204 -14.59 0.45 1.88
N HIS A 205 -15.41 -0.13 2.75
CA HIS A 205 -14.99 -1.22 3.65
C HIS A 205 -14.82 -2.55 2.90
N ARG A 206 -15.72 -2.88 1.96
CA ARG A 206 -15.67 -4.14 1.18
C ARG A 206 -14.40 -4.29 0.33
N ASN A 207 -13.79 -3.19 -0.09
CA ASN A 207 -12.53 -3.19 -0.83
C ASN A 207 -11.31 -3.42 0.09
N PHE A 208 -11.34 -2.86 1.31
CA PHE A 208 -10.33 -3.11 2.35
C PHE A 208 -10.40 -4.57 2.88
N GLU A 209 -11.60 -5.12 3.05
CA GLU A 209 -11.86 -6.52 3.44
C GLU A 209 -11.29 -7.54 2.43
N ARG A 210 -11.48 -7.30 1.13
CA ARG A 210 -10.89 -8.14 0.07
C ARG A 210 -9.36 -8.16 0.13
N GLN A 211 -8.75 -7.07 0.57
CA GLN A 211 -7.29 -6.94 0.65
C GLN A 211 -6.69 -7.63 1.86
N LEU A 212 -7.32 -7.53 3.04
CA LEU A 212 -6.89 -8.30 4.22
C LEU A 212 -7.10 -9.80 4.02
N LYS A 213 -8.18 -10.23 3.36
CA LYS A 213 -8.37 -11.65 3.01
C LYS A 213 -7.34 -12.16 1.99
N SER A 214 -6.80 -11.30 1.11
CA SER A 214 -5.67 -11.66 0.25
C SER A 214 -4.36 -11.86 1.03
N GLU A 215 -4.25 -11.35 2.26
CA GLU A 215 -3.09 -11.60 3.13
C GLU A 215 -3.03 -13.06 3.59
N SER A 216 -4.17 -13.76 3.65
CA SER A 216 -4.18 -15.18 4.03
C SER A 216 -3.75 -16.11 2.89
N SER A 217 -3.74 -15.61 1.64
CA SER A 217 -3.46 -16.40 0.43
C SER A 217 -2.21 -15.97 -0.34
N LEU A 218 -1.62 -14.80 -0.03
CA LEU A 218 -0.38 -14.30 -0.64
C LEU A 218 0.79 -14.20 0.36
N LEU A 219 0.60 -14.68 1.60
CA LEU A 219 1.69 -14.82 2.58
C LEU A 219 2.36 -16.21 2.57
N PHE A 220 2.10 -17.03 1.54
CA PHE A 220 2.93 -18.18 1.15
C PHE A 220 3.01 -18.26 -0.37
#